data_AF-A0A0B8QNS7-F1
#
_entry.id   AF-A0A0B8QNS7-F1
#
_cell.length_a   1.000
_cell.length_b   1.000
_cell.length_c   1.000
_cell.angle_alpha   90.00
_cell.angle_beta   90.00
_cell.angle_gamma   90.00
#
_symmetry.space_group_name_H-M   'P 1'
#
loop_
_entity.id
_entity.type
_entity.pdbx_description
1 polymer ?
#
loop_
_entity_poly.entity_id
_entity_poly.type
_entity_poly.pdbx_seq_one_letter_code
_entity_poly.pdbx_strand_id
1 'polypeptide(L)'
;MQFSKKGLALAVLSAIVLSGCNGYKVDDLKADLKHAGQEIGDKLDHAGDKLGEAGHKLESSVRHEAQRAQDKLTLNVEKERLRQFGLDEADIDYVIKNSPDDAMAVAKNSDAILANIGFNYESSQTEITNSHIPNIQSTQWSPQDRAKVEKIWGRVAFVVNSPRFAKRFDEETASLDVRTFKGGTGDAGLVPADYQAFVDVASDALQKGNNSYKLEAFVNQNGLTSGGNAWGQLGQLEVFLNPEEIANAPVNQTAPLLLHEITHTFGYAHDGNPASNGGNAIDVTFVPNNIPYYVQLITSPGGMNQQYADLKELSDEIVKSGMTPYPSGANTDLFTQYFGS
;
A
#
# COMPACT_ATOMS: atom_id res chain seq x y z
N MET A 1 -43.26 -27.64 -16.64
CA MET A 1 -44.45 -28.32 -17.20
C MET A 1 -45.31 -28.84 -16.05
N GLN A 2 -46.48 -28.25 -15.81
CA GLN A 2 -47.43 -28.73 -14.78
C GLN A 2 -48.28 -29.85 -15.36
N PHE A 3 -47.95 -31.11 -15.07
CA PHE A 3 -48.92 -32.20 -15.22
C PHE A 3 -49.96 -32.05 -14.11
N SER A 4 -51.16 -31.55 -14.45
CA SER A 4 -52.21 -31.37 -13.45
C SER A 4 -52.61 -32.74 -12.87
N LYS A 5 -52.78 -32.80 -11.54
CA LYS A 5 -53.21 -33.99 -10.78
C LYS A 5 -54.49 -34.66 -11.33
N LYS A 6 -55.24 -33.97 -12.19
CA LYS A 6 -56.45 -34.47 -12.88
C LYS A 6 -56.13 -35.42 -14.05
N GLY A 7 -54.98 -35.27 -14.71
CA GLY A 7 -54.61 -36.12 -15.85
C GLY A 7 -54.29 -37.56 -15.47
N LEU A 8 -53.69 -37.76 -14.29
CA LEU A 8 -53.32 -39.10 -13.78
C LEU A 8 -54.53 -39.88 -13.24
N ALA A 9 -55.49 -39.18 -12.61
CA ALA A 9 -56.74 -39.78 -12.15
C ALA A 9 -57.56 -40.38 -13.31
N LEU A 10 -57.51 -39.75 -14.49
CA LEU A 10 -58.21 -40.23 -15.69
C LEU A 10 -57.55 -41.49 -16.29
N ALA A 11 -56.22 -41.60 -16.23
CA ALA A 11 -55.48 -42.77 -16.70
C ALA A 11 -55.71 -44.01 -15.79
N VAL A 12 -55.80 -43.80 -14.48
CA VAL A 12 -56.09 -44.87 -13.50
C VAL A 12 -57.55 -45.36 -13.61
N LEU A 13 -58.50 -44.45 -13.80
CA LEU A 13 -59.90 -44.81 -14.03
C LEU A 13 -60.11 -45.59 -15.35
N SER A 14 -59.30 -45.30 -16.38
CA SER A 14 -59.36 -46.01 -17.67
C SER A 14 -58.86 -47.46 -17.59
N ALA A 15 -57.88 -47.73 -16.73
CA ALA A 15 -57.37 -49.10 -16.51
C ALA A 15 -58.32 -49.98 -15.70
N ILE A 16 -59.09 -49.38 -14.77
CA ILE A 16 -60.07 -50.10 -13.92
C ILE A 16 -61.34 -50.47 -14.71
N VAL A 17 -61.71 -49.70 -15.73
CA VAL A 17 -62.91 -50.00 -16.56
C VAL A 17 -62.63 -51.04 -17.66
N LEU A 18 -61.37 -51.30 -18.01
CA LEU A 18 -60.99 -52.26 -19.07
C LEU A 18 -60.69 -53.69 -18.59
N SER A 19 -60.70 -53.95 -17.28
CA SER A 19 -60.44 -55.29 -16.72
C SER A 19 -61.72 -55.87 -16.07
N GLY A 20 -62.67 -56.27 -16.92
CA GLY A 20 -63.85 -57.00 -16.50
C GLY A 20 -63.55 -58.43 -16.01
N CYS A 21 -64.36 -58.88 -15.05
CA CYS A 21 -64.55 -60.27 -14.58
C CYS A 21 -63.36 -61.01 -13.93
N ASN A 22 -63.26 -60.92 -12.60
CA ASN A 22 -63.44 -62.08 -11.70
C ASN A 22 -63.22 -61.68 -10.23
N GLY A 23 -64.22 -61.95 -9.38
CA GLY A 23 -64.05 -62.48 -8.01
C GLY A 23 -63.20 -61.76 -6.95
N TYR A 24 -62.64 -60.58 -7.16
CA TYR A 24 -61.90 -59.87 -6.11
C TYR A 24 -62.84 -59.12 -5.18
N LYS A 25 -62.73 -59.38 -3.86
CA LYS A 25 -63.51 -58.70 -2.84
C LYS A 25 -63.15 -57.22 -2.86
N VAL A 26 -64.16 -56.35 -2.86
CA VAL A 26 -64.04 -54.89 -2.89
C VAL A 26 -63.13 -54.36 -1.77
N ASP A 27 -63.04 -55.08 -0.65
CA ASP A 27 -62.18 -54.73 0.49
C ASP A 27 -60.68 -54.92 0.22
N ASP A 28 -60.29 -55.93 -0.56
CA ASP A 28 -58.89 -56.18 -0.93
C ASP A 28 -58.39 -55.11 -1.92
N LEU A 29 -59.25 -54.73 -2.88
CA LEU A 29 -58.95 -53.66 -3.84
C LEU A 29 -58.73 -52.30 -3.14
N LYS A 30 -59.43 -52.06 -2.03
CA LYS A 30 -59.36 -50.83 -1.23
C LYS A 30 -58.08 -50.78 -0.38
N ALA A 31 -57.64 -51.94 0.12
CA ALA A 31 -56.38 -52.07 0.83
C ALA A 31 -55.18 -51.86 -0.11
N ASP A 32 -55.20 -52.48 -1.29
CA ASP A 32 -54.13 -52.34 -2.29
C ASP A 32 -54.00 -50.91 -2.84
N LEU A 33 -55.12 -50.22 -3.09
CA LEU A 33 -55.11 -48.80 -3.49
C LEU A 33 -54.57 -47.88 -2.40
N LYS A 34 -54.84 -48.18 -1.13
CA LYS A 34 -54.32 -47.41 0.01
C LYS A 34 -52.81 -47.64 0.18
N HIS A 35 -52.36 -48.88 0.00
CA HIS A 35 -50.94 -49.25 0.07
C HIS A 35 -50.13 -48.62 -1.07
N ALA A 36 -50.65 -48.67 -2.30
CA ALA A 36 -50.05 -48.01 -3.46
C ALA A 36 -50.03 -46.48 -3.32
N GLY A 37 -51.10 -45.89 -2.76
CA GLY A 37 -51.17 -44.46 -2.47
C GLY A 37 -50.14 -44.00 -1.43
N GLN A 38 -49.91 -44.79 -0.37
CA GLN A 38 -48.86 -44.53 0.61
C GLN A 38 -47.47 -44.69 0.01
N GLU A 39 -47.21 -45.76 -0.74
CA GLU A 39 -45.90 -46.00 -1.36
C GLU A 39 -45.52 -44.91 -2.38
N ILE A 40 -46.50 -44.40 -3.13
CA ILE A 40 -46.31 -43.25 -4.04
C ILE A 40 -46.07 -41.96 -3.26
N GLY A 41 -46.80 -41.75 -2.15
CA GLY A 41 -46.60 -40.62 -1.24
C GLY A 41 -45.19 -40.60 -0.66
N ASP A 42 -44.75 -41.71 -0.08
CA ASP A 42 -43.42 -41.86 0.53
C ASP A 42 -42.30 -41.65 -0.50
N LYS A 43 -42.48 -42.15 -1.74
CA LYS A 43 -41.52 -41.92 -2.84
C LYS A 43 -41.48 -40.47 -3.32
N LEU A 44 -42.62 -39.76 -3.31
CA LEU A 44 -42.70 -38.34 -3.65
C LEU A 44 -42.08 -37.46 -2.56
N ASP A 45 -42.30 -37.78 -1.29
CA ASP A 45 -41.70 -37.08 -0.17
C ASP A 45 -40.17 -37.27 -0.16
N HIS A 46 -39.68 -38.50 -0.37
CA HIS A 46 -38.25 -38.76 -0.55
C HIS A 46 -37.64 -38.06 -1.78
N ALA A 47 -38.38 -37.93 -2.88
CA ALA A 47 -37.91 -37.18 -4.04
C ALA A 47 -37.89 -35.67 -3.76
N GLY A 48 -38.86 -35.16 -3.01
CA GLY A 48 -38.92 -33.78 -2.54
C GLY A 48 -37.75 -33.42 -1.63
N ASP A 49 -37.44 -34.27 -0.64
CA ASP A 49 -36.30 -34.09 0.27
C ASP A 49 -34.97 -34.09 -0.49
N LYS A 50 -34.78 -35.02 -1.43
CA LYS A 50 -33.57 -35.05 -2.28
C LYS A 50 -33.43 -33.83 -3.18
N LEU A 51 -34.54 -33.32 -3.73
CA LEU A 51 -34.55 -32.10 -4.52
C LEU A 51 -34.26 -30.85 -3.66
N GLY A 52 -34.80 -30.81 -2.43
CA GLY A 52 -34.50 -29.76 -1.46
C GLY A 52 -33.02 -29.76 -1.06
N GLU A 53 -32.46 -30.94 -0.78
CA GLU A 53 -31.05 -31.09 -0.43
C GLU A 53 -30.12 -30.73 -1.61
N ALA A 54 -30.47 -31.14 -2.83
CA ALA A 54 -29.77 -30.74 -4.04
C ALA A 54 -29.85 -29.22 -4.29
N GLY A 55 -31.02 -28.62 -4.07
CA GLY A 55 -31.24 -27.18 -4.15
C GLY A 55 -30.39 -26.39 -3.16
N HIS A 56 -30.34 -26.83 -1.90
CA HIS A 56 -29.49 -26.20 -0.88
C HIS A 56 -27.99 -26.36 -1.17
N LYS A 57 -27.55 -27.51 -1.69
CA LYS A 57 -26.14 -27.70 -2.13
C LYS A 57 -25.80 -26.78 -3.29
N LEU A 58 -26.69 -26.62 -4.26
CA LEU A 58 -26.55 -25.70 -5.38
C LEU A 58 -26.50 -24.24 -4.92
N GLU A 59 -27.42 -23.84 -4.06
CA GLU A 59 -27.45 -22.48 -3.51
C GLU A 59 -26.17 -22.17 -2.71
N SER A 60 -25.72 -23.09 -1.87
CA SER A 60 -24.46 -22.96 -1.13
C SER A 60 -23.26 -22.87 -2.07
N SER A 61 -23.22 -23.70 -3.13
CA SER A 61 -22.12 -23.70 -4.11
C SER A 61 -22.08 -22.39 -4.91
N VAL A 62 -23.23 -21.91 -5.36
CA VAL A 62 -23.37 -20.62 -6.07
C VAL A 62 -22.99 -19.46 -5.17
N ARG A 63 -23.41 -19.45 -3.89
CA ARG A 63 -22.99 -18.41 -2.93
C ARG A 63 -21.48 -18.44 -2.71
N HIS A 64 -20.86 -19.61 -2.58
CA HIS A 64 -19.40 -19.73 -2.45
C HIS A 64 -18.65 -19.31 -3.72
N GLU A 65 -19.18 -19.57 -4.91
CA GLU A 65 -18.59 -19.09 -6.17
C GLU A 65 -18.74 -17.58 -6.34
N ALA A 66 -19.92 -17.03 -6.02
CA ALA A 66 -20.17 -15.59 -6.04
C ALA A 66 -19.27 -14.86 -5.04
N GLN A 67 -19.11 -15.39 -3.82
CA GLN A 67 -18.18 -14.84 -2.84
C GLN A 67 -16.74 -14.88 -3.34
N ARG A 68 -16.27 -16.01 -3.88
CA ARG A 68 -14.93 -16.12 -4.46
C ARG A 68 -14.70 -15.16 -5.63
N ALA A 69 -15.70 -14.94 -6.47
CA ALA A 69 -15.63 -13.98 -7.57
C ALA A 69 -15.59 -12.53 -7.05
N GLN A 70 -16.39 -12.22 -6.04
CA GLN A 70 -16.39 -10.91 -5.37
C GLN A 70 -15.04 -10.64 -4.70
N ASP A 71 -14.50 -11.60 -3.96
CA ASP A 71 -13.20 -11.48 -3.28
C ASP A 71 -12.07 -11.25 -4.30
N LYS A 72 -12.10 -11.96 -5.44
CA LYS A 72 -11.15 -11.74 -6.55
C LYS A 72 -11.30 -10.36 -7.17
N LEU A 73 -12.53 -9.89 -7.36
CA LEU A 73 -12.79 -8.57 -7.93
C LEU A 73 -12.27 -7.48 -6.98
N THR A 74 -12.57 -7.59 -5.69
CA THR A 74 -12.04 -6.69 -4.66
C THR A 74 -10.51 -6.71 -4.68
N LEU A 75 -9.88 -7.90 -4.66
CA LEU A 75 -8.42 -8.01 -4.72
C LEU A 75 -7.83 -7.31 -5.96
N ASN A 76 -8.46 -7.46 -7.13
CA ASN A 76 -8.00 -6.78 -8.35
C ASN A 76 -8.13 -5.26 -8.27
N VAL A 77 -9.21 -4.76 -7.66
CA VAL A 77 -9.38 -3.31 -7.43
C VAL A 77 -8.31 -2.79 -6.48
N GLU A 78 -8.04 -3.49 -5.38
CA GLU A 78 -7.02 -3.05 -4.42
C GLU A 78 -5.60 -3.15 -5.01
N LYS A 79 -5.32 -4.18 -5.82
CA LYS A 79 -4.06 -4.24 -6.59
C LYS A 79 -3.92 -3.05 -7.52
N GLU A 80 -4.98 -2.64 -8.22
CA GLU A 80 -4.94 -1.48 -9.09
C GLU A 80 -4.71 -0.19 -8.30
N ARG A 81 -5.32 -0.05 -7.12
CA ARG A 81 -5.03 1.06 -6.21
C ARG A 81 -3.58 1.07 -5.76
N LEU A 82 -2.99 -0.08 -5.45
CA LEU A 82 -1.58 -0.18 -5.09
C LEU A 82 -0.64 0.18 -6.25
N ARG A 83 -1.02 -0.13 -7.51
CA ARG A 83 -0.27 0.33 -8.70
C ARG A 83 -0.26 1.85 -8.84
N GLN A 84 -1.29 2.56 -8.35
CA GLN A 84 -1.32 4.02 -8.36
C GLN A 84 -0.20 4.63 -7.51
N PHE A 85 0.33 3.91 -6.53
CA PHE A 85 1.51 4.36 -5.78
C PHE A 85 2.83 4.15 -6.54
N GLY A 86 2.82 3.46 -7.68
CA GLY A 86 4.01 3.10 -8.44
C GLY A 86 4.63 1.75 -8.05
N LEU A 87 3.91 0.90 -7.30
CA LEU A 87 4.36 -0.45 -7.00
C LEU A 87 4.27 -1.36 -8.23
N ASP A 88 5.30 -2.17 -8.44
CA ASP A 88 5.28 -3.25 -9.42
C ASP A 88 4.52 -4.49 -8.88
N GLU A 89 4.17 -5.43 -9.78
CA GLU A 89 3.37 -6.60 -9.41
C GLU A 89 4.04 -7.47 -8.33
N ALA A 90 5.37 -7.56 -8.34
CA ALA A 90 6.10 -8.36 -7.36
C ALA A 90 6.04 -7.74 -5.96
N ASP A 91 6.19 -6.42 -5.87
CA ASP A 91 6.07 -5.68 -4.61
C ASP A 91 4.62 -5.73 -4.09
N ILE A 92 3.63 -5.60 -4.98
CA ILE A 92 2.20 -5.75 -4.63
C ILE A 92 1.91 -7.15 -4.08
N ASP A 93 2.34 -8.20 -4.77
CA ASP A 93 2.13 -9.58 -4.32
C ASP A 93 2.82 -9.84 -2.99
N TYR A 94 4.03 -9.31 -2.81
CA TYR A 94 4.76 -9.47 -1.55
C TYR A 94 4.04 -8.79 -0.39
N VAL A 95 3.61 -7.54 -0.55
CA VAL A 95 3.01 -6.78 0.55
C VAL A 95 1.62 -7.32 0.91
N ILE A 96 0.81 -7.73 -0.07
CA ILE A 96 -0.48 -8.39 0.17
C ILE A 96 -0.28 -9.71 0.93
N LYS A 97 0.78 -10.45 0.62
CA LYS A 97 1.06 -11.73 1.28
C LYS A 97 1.58 -11.56 2.71
N ASN A 98 2.49 -10.60 2.94
CA ASN A 98 3.23 -10.49 4.20
C ASN A 98 2.68 -9.40 5.14
N SER A 99 1.89 -8.45 4.64
CA SER A 99 1.28 -7.36 5.41
C SER A 99 -0.09 -6.98 4.83
N PRO A 100 -1.06 -7.93 4.78
CA PRO A 100 -2.35 -7.73 4.11
C PRO A 100 -3.15 -6.56 4.66
N ASP A 101 -3.16 -6.37 5.99
CA ASP A 101 -3.94 -5.30 6.61
C ASP A 101 -3.43 -3.91 6.20
N ASP A 102 -2.11 -3.71 6.23
CA ASP A 102 -1.49 -2.45 5.78
C ASP A 102 -1.67 -2.25 4.27
N ALA A 103 -1.53 -3.32 3.47
CA ALA A 103 -1.76 -3.26 2.03
C ALA A 103 -3.19 -2.80 1.70
N MET A 104 -4.19 -3.35 2.40
CA MET A 104 -5.59 -2.97 2.21
C MET A 104 -5.90 -1.57 2.76
N ALA A 105 -5.26 -1.16 3.84
CA ALA A 105 -5.40 0.19 4.37
C ALA A 105 -4.85 1.24 3.40
N VAL A 106 -3.64 1.02 2.86
CA VAL A 106 -3.03 1.91 1.85
C VAL A 106 -3.89 1.98 0.58
N ALA A 107 -4.35 0.84 0.07
CA ALA A 107 -5.16 0.78 -1.15
C ALA A 107 -6.50 1.55 -1.05
N LYS A 108 -7.04 1.66 0.17
CA LYS A 108 -8.32 2.34 0.46
C LYS A 108 -8.15 3.78 0.96
N ASN A 109 -6.92 4.25 1.17
CA ASN A 109 -6.66 5.58 1.71
C ASN A 109 -7.01 6.65 0.65
N SER A 110 -8.04 7.46 0.91
CA SER A 110 -8.44 8.55 0.02
C SER A 110 -7.52 9.77 0.12
N ASP A 111 -6.86 9.94 1.25
CA ASP A 111 -6.01 11.09 1.57
C ASP A 111 -4.54 10.78 1.28
N ALA A 112 -4.31 9.78 0.43
CA ALA A 112 -2.99 9.27 0.13
C ALA A 112 -2.13 10.30 -0.62
N ILE A 113 -0.93 10.55 -0.12
CA ILE A 113 0.08 11.38 -0.78
C ILE A 113 0.96 10.54 -1.69
N LEU A 114 1.63 11.16 -2.67
CA LEU A 114 2.54 10.47 -3.60
C LEU A 114 1.88 9.34 -4.43
N ALA A 115 0.55 9.31 -4.51
CA ALA A 115 -0.19 8.46 -5.44
C ALA A 115 -0.40 9.18 -6.78
N ASN A 116 -0.38 8.43 -7.87
CA ASN A 116 -0.57 8.90 -9.25
C ASN A 116 0.40 10.03 -9.65
N ILE A 117 1.64 9.97 -9.16
CA ILE A 117 2.67 10.97 -9.48
C ILE A 117 3.17 10.78 -10.92
N GLY A 118 3.22 11.87 -11.68
CA GLY A 118 3.87 11.90 -12.99
C GLY A 118 5.34 12.31 -12.89
N PHE A 119 6.26 11.46 -13.35
CA PHE A 119 7.69 11.80 -13.40
C PHE A 119 8.14 12.33 -14.75
N ASN A 120 8.84 13.47 -14.72
CA ASN A 120 9.56 14.02 -15.84
C ASN A 120 11.06 13.80 -15.61
N TYR A 121 11.61 12.78 -16.24
CA TYR A 121 13.03 12.46 -16.17
C TYR A 121 13.83 13.38 -17.09
N GLU A 122 14.62 14.27 -16.49
CA GLU A 122 15.37 15.31 -17.17
C GLU A 122 16.88 15.21 -16.91
N SER A 123 17.64 15.89 -17.76
CA SER A 123 19.11 15.88 -17.73
C SER A 123 19.61 17.22 -18.26
N SER A 124 19.32 18.29 -17.50
CA SER A 124 19.54 19.67 -17.92
C SER A 124 20.74 20.31 -17.24
N GLN A 125 21.77 20.66 -18.04
CA GLN A 125 22.93 21.39 -17.52
C GLN A 125 22.55 22.77 -16.97
N THR A 126 21.53 23.41 -17.55
CA THR A 126 21.02 24.70 -17.06
C THR A 126 20.45 24.56 -15.65
N GLU A 127 19.71 23.49 -15.40
CA GLU A 127 19.04 23.28 -14.11
C GLU A 127 20.03 22.88 -13.03
N ILE A 128 21.01 22.04 -13.37
CA ILE A 128 22.16 21.76 -12.52
C ILE A 128 22.92 23.03 -12.14
N THR A 129 23.03 24.00 -13.06
CA THR A 129 23.70 25.28 -12.76
C THR A 129 22.83 26.16 -11.86
N ASN A 130 21.50 26.16 -12.06
CA ASN A 130 20.55 26.95 -11.29
C ASN A 130 20.21 26.37 -9.91
N SER A 131 20.48 25.09 -9.67
CA SER A 131 20.17 24.42 -8.40
C SER A 131 21.05 24.88 -7.24
N HIS A 132 22.23 25.45 -7.55
CA HIS A 132 23.26 25.83 -6.57
C HIS A 132 23.75 24.65 -5.71
N ILE A 133 23.49 23.41 -6.12
CA ILE A 133 24.04 22.22 -5.46
C ILE A 133 25.54 22.17 -5.78
N PRO A 134 26.43 22.10 -4.78
CA PRO A 134 27.87 22.12 -5.03
C PRO A 134 28.34 20.80 -5.64
N ASN A 135 29.39 20.87 -6.45
CA ASN A 135 30.17 19.71 -6.92
C ASN A 135 29.38 18.70 -7.77
N ILE A 136 28.29 19.10 -8.41
CA ILE A 136 27.54 18.24 -9.33
C ILE A 136 27.68 18.70 -10.79
N GLN A 137 27.43 17.79 -11.72
CA GLN A 137 27.32 18.07 -13.16
C GLN A 137 26.18 17.24 -13.75
N SER A 138 25.60 17.67 -14.87
CA SER A 138 24.53 16.90 -15.51
C SER A 138 25.03 15.54 -15.97
N THR A 139 24.19 14.53 -15.83
CA THR A 139 24.39 13.21 -16.45
C THR A 139 23.09 12.77 -17.11
N GLN A 140 23.11 11.64 -17.81
CA GLN A 140 21.94 11.11 -18.49
C GLN A 140 21.30 9.97 -17.69
N TRP A 141 19.97 9.90 -17.74
CA TRP A 141 19.24 8.75 -17.25
C TRP A 141 19.41 7.53 -18.17
N SER A 142 19.82 6.38 -17.64
CA SER A 142 19.63 5.11 -18.34
C SER A 142 18.22 4.54 -18.07
N PRO A 143 17.68 3.66 -18.94
CA PRO A 143 16.42 2.97 -18.67
C PRO A 143 16.44 2.15 -17.38
N GLN A 144 17.58 1.56 -17.03
CA GLN A 144 17.74 0.77 -15.81
C GLN A 144 17.67 1.65 -14.56
N ASP A 145 18.28 2.84 -14.58
CA ASP A 145 18.25 3.74 -13.44
C ASP A 145 16.85 4.30 -13.22
N ARG A 146 16.13 4.65 -14.30
CA ARG A 146 14.73 5.07 -14.24
C ARG A 146 13.87 4.00 -13.57
N ALA A 147 13.94 2.76 -14.06
CA ALA A 147 13.17 1.66 -13.48
C ALA A 147 13.49 1.43 -11.99
N LYS A 148 14.76 1.59 -11.58
CA LYS A 148 15.13 1.48 -10.17
C LYS A 148 14.57 2.63 -9.33
N VAL A 149 14.63 3.87 -9.82
CA VAL A 149 14.06 5.03 -9.13
C VAL A 149 12.54 4.90 -9.02
N GLU A 150 11.85 4.51 -10.09
CA GLU A 150 10.40 4.24 -10.07
C GLU A 150 10.05 3.19 -9.02
N LYS A 151 10.82 2.09 -8.96
CA LYS A 151 10.62 1.05 -7.96
C LYS A 151 10.83 1.55 -6.53
N ILE A 152 11.89 2.33 -6.27
CA ILE A 152 12.14 2.90 -4.93
C ILE A 152 11.02 3.88 -4.58
N TRP A 153 10.62 4.73 -5.53
CA TRP A 153 9.53 5.68 -5.33
C TRP A 153 8.24 4.97 -4.93
N GLY A 154 7.85 3.91 -5.65
CA GLY A 154 6.65 3.15 -5.33
C GLY A 154 6.65 2.64 -3.90
N ARG A 155 7.80 2.17 -3.44
CA ARG A 155 8.00 1.70 -2.06
C ARG A 155 7.93 2.85 -1.05
N VAL A 156 8.49 4.02 -1.36
CA VAL A 156 8.39 5.24 -0.53
C VAL A 156 6.93 5.68 -0.41
N ALA A 157 6.22 5.76 -1.54
CA ALA A 157 4.82 6.13 -1.60
C ALA A 157 3.95 5.17 -0.79
N PHE A 158 4.19 3.85 -0.86
CA PHE A 158 3.49 2.88 -0.01
C PHE A 158 3.81 3.09 1.47
N VAL A 159 5.09 3.19 1.83
CA VAL A 159 5.54 3.29 3.23
C VAL A 159 4.94 4.51 3.92
N VAL A 160 5.05 5.69 3.29
CA VAL A 160 4.61 6.93 3.91
C VAL A 160 3.11 6.92 4.17
N ASN A 161 2.31 6.22 3.35
CA ASN A 161 0.86 6.10 3.50
C ASN A 161 0.41 4.90 4.36
N SER A 162 1.36 4.13 4.90
CA SER A 162 1.03 2.93 5.67
C SER A 162 0.60 3.26 7.10
N PRO A 163 -0.35 2.50 7.70
CA PRO A 163 -0.79 2.73 9.07
C PRO A 163 0.36 2.69 10.09
N ARG A 164 1.37 1.85 9.84
CA ARG A 164 2.54 1.74 10.71
C ARG A 164 3.41 3.01 10.70
N PHE A 165 3.60 3.62 9.54
CA PHE A 165 4.32 4.89 9.43
C PHE A 165 3.53 6.01 10.11
N ALA A 166 2.24 6.15 9.80
CA ALA A 166 1.36 7.16 10.38
C ALA A 166 1.34 7.08 11.92
N LYS A 167 1.16 5.86 12.45
CA LYS A 167 1.20 5.63 13.90
C LYS A 167 2.54 6.02 14.52
N ARG A 168 3.66 5.60 13.91
CA ARG A 168 4.99 5.93 14.45
C ARG A 168 5.27 7.43 14.37
N PHE A 169 4.80 8.09 13.30
CA PHE A 169 4.85 9.53 13.15
C PHE A 169 4.10 10.24 14.28
N ASP A 170 2.92 9.78 14.68
CA ASP A 170 2.17 10.40 15.78
C ASP A 170 2.81 10.15 17.15
N GLU A 171 3.27 8.92 17.40
CA GLU A 171 3.87 8.51 18.68
C GLU A 171 5.16 9.26 19.01
N GLU A 172 5.92 9.69 18.00
CA GLU A 172 7.24 10.30 18.16
C GLU A 172 7.25 11.82 17.94
N THR A 173 6.07 12.45 17.76
CA THR A 173 5.94 13.90 17.53
C THR A 173 6.63 14.75 18.60
N ALA A 174 6.77 14.24 19.82
CA ALA A 174 7.50 14.91 20.90
C ALA A 174 8.99 15.15 20.57
N SER A 175 9.57 14.40 19.64
CA SER A 175 10.93 14.61 19.12
C SER A 175 11.03 15.87 18.23
N LEU A 176 9.91 16.33 17.66
CA LEU A 176 9.79 17.57 16.90
C LEU A 176 9.49 18.75 17.85
N ASP A 177 10.51 19.25 18.55
CA ASP A 177 10.32 20.38 19.47
C ASP A 177 10.23 21.71 18.71
N VAL A 178 9.09 22.42 18.79
CA VAL A 178 8.83 23.73 18.17
C VAL A 178 9.89 24.80 18.48
N ARG A 179 10.60 24.69 19.60
CA ARG A 179 11.68 25.61 19.98
C ARG A 179 12.95 25.38 19.17
N THR A 180 13.11 24.15 18.69
CA THR A 180 14.26 23.70 17.89
C THR A 180 13.91 23.50 16.42
N PHE A 181 12.61 23.43 16.10
CA PHE A 181 12.14 23.42 14.74
C PHE A 181 12.40 24.78 14.12
N LYS A 182 13.31 24.80 13.15
CA LYS A 182 13.62 26.00 12.41
C LYS A 182 13.66 25.66 10.94
N GLY A 183 12.91 26.44 10.17
CA GLY A 183 12.94 26.38 8.71
C GLY A 183 11.63 25.94 8.11
N GLY A 184 11.65 25.89 6.78
CA GLY A 184 10.52 25.57 5.94
C GLY A 184 9.89 26.80 5.27
N THR A 185 8.92 26.56 4.38
CA THR A 185 8.21 27.60 3.64
C THR A 185 6.70 27.39 3.75
N GLY A 186 5.93 28.48 3.82
CA GLY A 186 4.47 28.38 4.02
C GLY A 186 4.12 27.60 5.28
N ASP A 187 3.15 26.69 5.17
CA ASP A 187 2.69 25.86 6.29
C ASP A 187 3.72 24.81 6.73
N ALA A 188 4.67 24.46 5.86
CA ALA A 188 5.83 23.61 6.21
C ALA A 188 6.84 24.33 7.13
N GLY A 189 6.59 25.61 7.47
CA GLY A 189 7.33 26.36 8.47
C GLY A 189 6.97 26.03 9.92
N LEU A 190 6.01 25.14 10.15
CA LEU A 190 5.52 24.73 11.47
C LEU A 190 5.75 23.23 11.69
N VAL A 191 5.90 22.84 12.96
CA VAL A 191 5.82 21.43 13.37
C VAL A 191 4.38 20.95 13.12
N PRO A 192 4.17 19.89 12.32
CA PRO A 192 2.86 19.26 12.17
C PRO A 192 2.33 18.79 13.52
N ALA A 193 1.06 19.04 13.81
CA ALA A 193 0.44 18.60 15.07
C ALA A 193 0.34 17.06 15.15
N ASP A 194 0.16 16.41 14.00
CA ASP A 194 0.02 14.98 13.80
C ASP A 194 0.35 14.62 12.34
N TYR A 195 0.24 13.33 12.00
CA TYR A 195 0.46 12.81 10.67
C TYR A 195 -0.52 13.38 9.63
N GLN A 196 -1.77 13.67 10.00
CA GLN A 196 -2.75 14.26 9.08
C GLN A 196 -2.32 15.68 8.68
N ALA A 197 -1.86 16.50 9.63
CA ALA A 197 -1.32 17.82 9.32
C ALA A 197 -0.10 17.74 8.39
N PHE A 198 0.74 16.71 8.54
CA PHE A 198 1.84 16.45 7.60
C PHE A 198 1.32 16.10 6.19
N VAL A 199 0.31 15.23 6.10
CA VAL A 199 -0.37 14.86 4.85
C VAL A 199 -1.00 16.08 4.17
N ASP A 200 -1.61 16.98 4.92
CA ASP A 200 -2.24 18.19 4.39
C ASP A 200 -1.19 19.11 3.74
N VAL A 201 -0.06 19.35 4.40
CA VAL A 201 1.06 20.14 3.83
C VAL A 201 1.62 19.49 2.57
N ALA A 202 1.85 18.17 2.60
CA ALA A 202 2.33 17.43 1.44
C ALA A 202 1.32 17.49 0.28
N SER A 203 0.04 17.28 0.55
CA SER A 203 -1.05 17.35 -0.43
C SER A 203 -1.13 18.72 -1.09
N ASP A 204 -1.01 19.80 -0.33
CA ASP A 204 -1.00 21.17 -0.84
C ASP A 204 0.18 21.42 -1.78
N ALA A 205 1.38 20.93 -1.43
CA ALA A 205 2.55 21.04 -2.29
C ALA A 205 2.38 20.24 -3.58
N LEU A 206 1.88 19.01 -3.48
CA LEU A 206 1.59 18.13 -4.61
C LEU A 206 0.55 18.73 -5.56
N GLN A 207 -0.53 19.31 -5.03
CA GLN A 207 -1.56 19.97 -5.83
C GLN A 207 -1.01 21.20 -6.56
N LYS A 208 -0.19 22.03 -5.90
CA LYS A 208 0.45 23.21 -6.53
C LYS A 208 1.35 22.82 -7.70
N GLY A 209 2.01 21.66 -7.61
CA GLY A 209 2.84 21.10 -8.69
C GLY A 209 2.10 20.13 -9.63
N ASN A 210 0.76 20.12 -9.63
CA ASN A 210 -0.07 19.25 -10.48
C ASN A 210 0.28 17.74 -10.38
N ASN A 211 0.67 17.26 -9.19
CA ASN A 211 1.12 15.88 -8.94
C ASN A 211 2.23 15.42 -9.89
N SER A 212 3.11 16.33 -10.32
CA SER A 212 4.21 16.00 -11.21
C SER A 212 5.55 16.41 -10.62
N TYR A 213 6.49 15.45 -10.62
CA TYR A 213 7.85 15.68 -10.19
C TYR A 213 8.78 15.81 -11.38
N LYS A 214 9.70 16.77 -11.28
CA LYS A 214 10.87 16.86 -12.14
C LYS A 214 12.03 16.10 -11.48
N LEU A 215 12.62 15.16 -12.21
CA LEU A 215 13.72 14.33 -11.73
C LEU A 215 14.97 14.60 -12.57
N GLU A 216 15.89 15.40 -12.04
CA GLU A 216 17.12 15.80 -12.73
C GLU A 216 18.26 14.83 -12.42
N ALA A 217 18.88 14.28 -13.46
CA ALA A 217 20.05 13.42 -13.31
C ALA A 217 21.33 14.24 -13.12
N PHE A 218 22.07 13.95 -12.05
CA PHE A 218 23.41 14.48 -11.83
C PHE A 218 24.45 13.38 -11.60
N VAL A 219 25.71 13.75 -11.69
CA VAL A 219 26.83 12.96 -11.15
C VAL A 219 27.75 13.89 -10.36
N ASN A 220 28.39 13.33 -9.34
CA ASN A 220 29.42 14.04 -8.59
C ASN A 220 30.61 14.37 -9.50
N GLN A 221 31.13 15.59 -9.38
CA GLN A 221 32.37 15.98 -10.06
C GLN A 221 33.55 15.17 -9.51
N ASN A 222 34.53 14.86 -10.37
CA ASN A 222 35.64 13.96 -10.02
C ASN A 222 36.37 14.39 -8.73
N GLY A 223 36.39 13.48 -7.75
CA GLY A 223 37.09 13.68 -6.47
C GLY A 223 36.36 14.59 -5.48
N LEU A 224 35.13 15.01 -5.78
CA LEU A 224 34.31 15.86 -4.93
C LEU A 224 32.99 15.12 -4.59
N THR A 225 32.45 15.38 -3.40
CA THR A 225 31.13 14.90 -3.00
C THR A 225 30.17 16.09 -2.86
N SER A 226 28.91 15.89 -3.22
CA SER A 226 27.81 16.83 -2.98
C SER A 226 27.12 16.62 -1.63
N GLY A 227 27.56 15.64 -0.83
CA GLY A 227 26.97 15.31 0.47
C GLY A 227 25.88 14.23 0.43
N GLY A 228 25.49 13.74 -0.76
CA GLY A 228 24.51 12.66 -0.93
C GLY A 228 24.34 12.21 -2.38
N ASN A 229 23.46 11.24 -2.61
CA ASN A 229 23.08 10.76 -3.95
C ASN A 229 21.71 11.29 -4.42
N ALA A 230 21.08 12.13 -3.62
CA ALA A 230 19.78 12.74 -3.87
C ALA A 230 19.74 14.15 -3.23
N TRP A 231 18.93 15.04 -3.80
CA TRP A 231 18.72 16.39 -3.27
C TRP A 231 17.33 16.90 -3.66
N GLY A 232 16.50 17.21 -2.67
CA GLY A 232 15.17 17.80 -2.87
C GLY A 232 15.23 19.32 -2.93
N GLN A 233 14.65 19.91 -3.96
CA GLN A 233 14.57 21.37 -4.06
C GLN A 233 13.51 21.92 -3.10
N LEU A 234 13.91 22.82 -2.20
CA LEU A 234 13.01 23.34 -1.15
C LEU A 234 11.75 23.99 -1.75
N GLY A 235 10.58 23.43 -1.42
CA GLY A 235 9.26 23.94 -1.82
C GLY A 235 8.94 23.81 -3.32
N GLN A 236 9.72 23.02 -4.05
CA GLN A 236 9.48 22.74 -5.47
C GLN A 236 9.48 21.23 -5.68
N LEU A 237 8.54 20.70 -6.47
CA LEU A 237 8.47 19.26 -6.81
C LEU A 237 9.57 18.86 -7.81
N GLU A 238 10.81 19.10 -7.43
CA GLU A 238 12.02 18.80 -8.17
C GLU A 238 13.01 18.09 -7.25
N VAL A 239 13.55 16.98 -7.75
CA VAL A 239 14.57 16.21 -7.05
C VAL A 239 15.73 15.96 -8.00
N PHE A 240 16.94 16.26 -7.54
CA PHE A 240 18.18 15.93 -8.23
C PHE A 240 18.66 14.59 -7.71
N LEU A 241 18.98 13.66 -8.60
CA LEU A 241 19.32 12.29 -8.28
C LEU A 241 20.60 11.88 -8.99
N ASN A 242 21.51 11.21 -8.29
CA ASN A 242 22.65 10.53 -8.91
C ASN A 242 22.21 9.12 -9.34
N PRO A 243 21.96 8.88 -10.63
CA PRO A 243 21.34 7.63 -11.08
C PRO A 243 22.22 6.41 -10.79
N GLU A 244 23.54 6.54 -10.97
CA GLU A 244 24.49 5.45 -10.76
C GLU A 244 24.58 5.07 -9.27
N GLU A 245 24.65 6.04 -8.38
CA GLU A 245 24.72 5.78 -6.94
C GLU A 245 23.41 5.17 -6.42
N ILE A 246 22.25 5.64 -6.90
CA ILE A 246 20.94 5.07 -6.55
C ILE A 246 20.78 3.65 -7.08
N ALA A 247 21.25 3.38 -8.31
CA ALA A 247 21.18 2.07 -8.92
C ALA A 247 21.95 1.00 -8.12
N ASN A 248 23.07 1.40 -7.52
CA ASN A 248 23.98 0.51 -6.80
C ASN A 248 23.76 0.47 -5.28
N ALA A 249 22.96 1.39 -4.72
CA ALA A 249 22.74 1.46 -3.29
C ALA A 249 21.63 0.51 -2.79
N PRO A 250 21.77 -0.06 -1.57
CA PRO A 250 20.71 -0.82 -0.91
C PRO A 250 19.43 0.00 -0.73
N VAL A 251 18.26 -0.62 -0.91
CA VAL A 251 16.96 0.07 -0.80
C VAL A 251 16.76 0.65 0.60
N ASN A 252 17.20 -0.04 1.65
CA ASN A 252 17.08 0.43 3.03
C ASN A 252 18.03 1.59 3.39
N GLN A 253 18.87 2.03 2.46
CA GLN A 253 19.67 3.26 2.59
C GLN A 253 19.09 4.35 1.69
N THR A 254 18.79 4.02 0.43
CA THR A 254 18.31 5.01 -0.55
C THR A 254 16.87 5.43 -0.31
N ALA A 255 15.97 4.52 0.10
CA ALA A 255 14.56 4.85 0.26
C ALA A 255 14.28 5.80 1.44
N PRO A 256 14.89 5.63 2.63
CA PRO A 256 14.80 6.63 3.70
C PRO A 256 15.36 8.00 3.29
N LEU A 257 16.49 8.02 2.58
CA LEU A 257 17.06 9.27 2.06
C LEU A 257 16.16 9.91 1.01
N LEU A 258 15.57 9.14 0.09
CA LEU A 258 14.66 9.71 -0.89
C LEU A 258 13.40 10.28 -0.22
N LEU A 259 12.87 9.62 0.82
CA LEU A 259 11.76 10.16 1.60
C LEU A 259 12.15 11.49 2.28
N HIS A 260 13.34 11.57 2.85
CA HIS A 260 13.91 12.81 3.38
C HIS A 260 13.92 13.91 2.31
N GLU A 261 14.51 13.64 1.14
CA GLU A 261 14.62 14.64 0.08
C GLU A 261 13.25 15.07 -0.46
N ILE A 262 12.30 14.15 -0.57
CA ILE A 262 10.92 14.47 -0.95
C ILE A 262 10.26 15.41 0.07
N THR A 263 10.54 15.30 1.36
CA THR A 263 9.95 16.27 2.30
C THR A 263 10.48 17.69 2.14
N HIS A 264 11.68 17.88 1.56
CA HIS A 264 12.12 19.21 1.15
C HIS A 264 11.26 19.81 0.06
N THR A 265 10.79 19.00 -0.90
CA THR A 265 9.92 19.48 -1.99
C THR A 265 8.56 19.94 -1.49
N PHE A 266 8.07 19.38 -0.38
CA PHE A 266 6.88 19.85 0.31
C PHE A 266 7.08 21.21 1.00
N GLY A 267 8.34 21.63 1.15
CA GLY A 267 8.71 22.92 1.73
C GLY A 267 9.31 22.82 3.12
N TYR A 268 9.54 21.63 3.69
CA TYR A 268 10.24 21.49 4.97
C TYR A 268 11.75 21.69 4.80
N ALA A 269 12.42 22.35 5.73
CA ALA A 269 13.87 22.55 5.67
C ALA A 269 14.57 21.95 6.90
N HIS A 270 15.89 21.88 6.85
CA HIS A 270 16.73 21.71 8.02
C HIS A 270 16.90 23.02 8.78
N ASP A 271 17.33 22.93 10.05
CA ASP A 271 17.72 24.12 10.84
C ASP A 271 18.75 24.95 10.05
N GLY A 272 18.64 26.27 10.23
CA GLY A 272 19.08 27.34 9.35
C GLY A 272 20.24 27.00 8.41
N ASN A 273 19.97 27.22 7.11
CA ASN A 273 20.97 27.45 6.06
C ASN A 273 22.29 27.93 6.68
N PRO A 274 23.44 27.25 6.45
CA PRO A 274 24.72 27.63 7.07
C PRO A 274 25.05 29.12 6.88
N ALA A 275 24.53 29.74 5.83
CA ALA A 275 24.64 31.18 5.56
C ALA A 275 23.94 32.10 6.60
N SER A 276 22.92 31.62 7.31
CA SER A 276 22.11 32.43 8.24
C SER A 276 22.51 32.34 9.72
N ASN A 277 23.35 31.37 10.10
CA ASN A 277 23.65 31.07 11.52
C ASN A 277 25.08 31.45 11.97
N GLY A 278 25.64 32.54 11.42
CA GLY A 278 26.72 33.31 12.09
C GLY A 278 27.91 32.52 12.66
N GLY A 279 28.33 31.41 12.03
CA GLY A 279 29.50 30.63 12.41
C GLY A 279 29.33 29.63 13.57
N ASN A 280 28.13 29.49 14.15
CA ASN A 280 27.83 28.43 15.12
C ASN A 280 26.76 27.50 14.52
N ALA A 281 27.14 26.73 13.50
CA ALA A 281 26.29 25.66 12.99
C ALA A 281 26.16 24.60 14.09
N ILE A 282 24.97 24.50 14.69
CA ILE A 282 24.60 23.28 15.43
C ILE A 282 24.60 22.17 14.40
N ASP A 283 25.36 21.11 14.63
CA ASP A 283 25.36 19.93 13.76
C ASP A 283 23.97 19.28 13.89
N VAL A 284 23.08 19.59 12.93
CA VAL A 284 21.71 19.07 12.87
C VAL A 284 21.59 17.80 12.03
N THR A 285 22.74 17.25 11.64
CA THR A 285 22.84 16.03 10.85
C THR A 285 22.19 14.88 11.62
N PHE A 286 21.14 14.29 11.06
CA PHE A 286 20.38 13.17 11.65
C PHE A 286 19.68 13.45 12.98
N VAL A 287 19.27 14.70 13.27
CA VAL A 287 18.47 15.01 14.47
C VAL A 287 16.97 15.06 14.11
N PRO A 288 16.05 14.41 14.86
CA PRO A 288 14.61 14.38 14.56
C PRO A 288 13.88 15.71 14.84
N ASN A 289 14.59 16.84 14.92
CA ASN A 289 14.02 18.16 15.22
C ASN A 289 13.48 18.90 13.99
N ASN A 290 13.53 18.27 12.82
CA ASN A 290 12.95 18.73 11.57
C ASN A 290 12.35 17.55 10.81
N ILE A 291 11.36 17.82 9.96
CA ILE A 291 10.60 16.77 9.27
C ILE A 291 11.48 15.86 8.39
N PRO A 292 12.43 16.36 7.57
CA PRO A 292 13.24 15.49 6.72
C PRO A 292 13.99 14.39 7.49
N TYR A 293 14.75 14.76 8.53
CA TYR A 293 15.43 13.75 9.35
C TYR A 293 14.46 12.94 10.22
N TYR A 294 13.34 13.51 10.65
CA TYR A 294 12.33 12.79 11.41
C TYR A 294 11.76 11.61 10.62
N VAL A 295 11.31 11.83 9.38
CA VAL A 295 10.77 10.77 8.53
C VAL A 295 11.85 9.78 8.09
N GLN A 296 13.10 10.25 7.91
CA GLN A 296 14.24 9.39 7.64
C GLN A 296 14.51 8.46 8.82
N LEU A 297 14.50 8.97 10.04
CA LEU A 297 14.76 8.17 11.25
C LEU A 297 13.68 7.13 11.49
N ILE A 298 12.38 7.48 11.32
CA ILE A 298 11.27 6.52 11.39
C ILE A 298 11.50 5.32 10.46
N THR A 299 11.98 5.60 9.24
CA THR A 299 12.13 4.58 8.19
C THR A 299 13.52 3.96 8.12
N SER A 300 14.46 4.41 8.95
CA SER A 300 15.81 3.84 9.02
C SER A 300 15.84 2.58 9.91
N PRO A 301 16.91 1.76 9.80
CA PRO A 301 17.13 0.66 10.72
C PRO A 301 17.06 1.11 12.18
N GLY A 302 16.25 0.41 12.98
CA GLY A 302 15.98 0.79 14.38
C GLY A 302 14.80 1.75 14.58
N GLY A 303 14.37 2.50 13.56
CA GLY A 303 13.33 3.54 13.66
C GLY A 303 11.95 3.06 14.11
N MET A 304 11.65 1.79 13.79
CA MET A 304 10.37 1.16 14.12
C MET A 304 10.42 0.31 15.39
N ASN A 305 11.56 0.21 16.07
CA ASN A 305 11.72 -0.70 17.19
C ASN A 305 11.66 0.00 18.54
N GLN A 306 11.44 -0.78 19.59
CA GLN A 306 11.33 -0.32 20.97
C GLN A 306 12.63 -0.51 21.77
N GLN A 307 13.74 -0.83 21.11
CA GLN A 307 15.05 -0.93 21.77
C GLN A 307 15.59 0.45 22.12
N TYR A 308 15.29 1.43 21.26
CA TYR A 308 15.46 2.85 21.54
C TYR A 308 14.19 3.38 22.20
N ALA A 309 14.33 4.19 23.24
CA ALA A 309 13.21 4.78 23.96
C ALA A 309 12.40 5.75 23.07
N ASP A 310 13.09 6.47 22.19
CA ASP A 310 12.53 7.41 21.21
C ASP A 310 13.48 7.56 20.00
N LEU A 311 13.06 8.34 18.99
CA LEU A 311 13.90 8.61 17.82
C LEU A 311 15.14 9.45 18.14
N LYS A 312 15.15 10.17 19.27
CA LYS A 312 16.32 10.94 19.68
C LYS A 312 17.44 10.01 20.17
N GLU A 313 17.13 8.96 20.91
CA GLU A 313 18.12 7.97 21.32
C GLU A 313 18.72 7.23 20.11
N LEU A 314 17.89 6.89 19.12
CA LEU A 314 18.36 6.33 17.84
C LEU A 314 19.31 7.31 17.12
N SER A 315 18.91 8.58 17.01
CA SER A 315 19.74 9.65 16.43
C SER A 315 21.09 9.76 17.14
N ASP A 316 21.11 9.80 18.48
CA ASP A 316 22.33 9.90 19.27
C ASP A 316 23.27 8.70 19.03
N GLU A 317 22.74 7.49 18.86
CA GLU A 317 23.55 6.30 18.54
C GLU A 317 24.06 6.32 17.09
N ILE A 318 23.27 6.80 16.12
CA ILE A 318 23.72 6.96 14.72
C ILE A 318 24.86 7.97 14.64
N VAL A 319 24.71 9.13 15.28
CA VAL A 319 25.73 10.18 15.31
C VAL A 319 27.01 9.67 15.96
N LYS A 320 26.89 8.96 17.09
CA LYS A 320 28.03 8.41 17.82
C LYS A 320 28.77 7.31 17.05
N SER A 321 28.04 6.44 16.35
CA SER A 321 28.62 5.31 15.60
C SER A 321 29.03 5.68 14.17
N GLY A 322 28.51 6.79 13.65
CA GLY A 322 28.69 7.22 12.27
C GLY A 322 27.95 6.36 11.24
N MET A 323 27.00 5.52 11.67
CA MET A 323 26.22 4.65 10.78
C MET A 323 24.87 4.27 11.38
N THR A 324 23.93 3.82 10.54
CA THR A 324 22.67 3.24 11.03
C THR A 324 22.90 1.88 11.70
N PRO A 325 22.04 1.48 12.66
CA PRO A 325 22.09 0.15 13.23
C PRO A 325 22.04 -0.94 12.16
N TYR A 326 22.69 -2.08 12.41
CA TYR A 326 22.67 -3.18 11.46
C TYR A 326 21.21 -3.67 11.24
N PRO A 327 20.71 -3.76 9.99
CA PRO A 327 19.29 -3.95 9.69
C PRO A 327 18.83 -5.40 9.85
N SER A 328 18.88 -5.93 11.07
CA SER A 328 18.47 -7.31 11.37
C SER A 328 17.62 -7.42 12.64
N GLY A 329 16.73 -8.43 12.65
CA GLY A 329 15.86 -8.72 13.79
C GLY A 329 15.01 -7.51 14.15
N ALA A 330 15.18 -6.97 15.36
CA ALA A 330 14.47 -5.78 15.80
C ALA A 330 14.87 -4.52 15.04
N ASN A 331 16.06 -4.44 14.44
CA ASN A 331 16.54 -3.26 13.72
C ASN A 331 16.14 -3.22 12.25
N THR A 332 15.38 -4.20 11.74
CA THR A 332 14.94 -4.19 10.34
C THR A 332 14.10 -2.95 10.06
N ASP A 333 14.45 -2.21 9.02
CA ASP A 333 13.78 -0.99 8.59
C ASP A 333 12.40 -1.28 7.96
N LEU A 334 11.57 -0.23 7.85
CA LEU A 334 10.18 -0.39 7.38
C LEU A 334 10.10 -0.85 5.91
N PHE A 335 11.06 -0.49 5.07
CA PHE A 335 11.09 -0.92 3.67
C PHE A 335 11.39 -2.41 3.55
N THR A 336 12.39 -2.92 4.27
CA THR A 336 12.70 -4.35 4.28
C THR A 336 11.57 -5.17 4.89
N GLN A 337 10.85 -4.64 5.87
CA GLN A 337 9.67 -5.33 6.42
C GLN A 337 8.53 -5.49 5.41
N TYR A 338 8.26 -4.48 4.57
CA TYR A 338 7.19 -4.54 3.57
C TYR A 338 7.58 -5.19 2.25
N PHE A 339 8.86 -5.19 1.87
CA PHE A 339 9.30 -5.58 0.52
C PHE A 339 10.41 -6.63 0.51
N GLY A 340 10.86 -7.09 1.67
CA GLY A 340 12.00 -7.98 1.80
C GLY A 340 13.35 -7.31 1.50
N SER A 341 14.40 -8.12 1.50
CA SER A 341 15.77 -7.75 1.12
C SER A 341 15.96 -7.78 -0.39
#